data_AF-A0AAJ1RR25-F1
#
_entry.id   AF-A0AAJ1RR25-F1
#
_cell.length_a   1.000
_cell.length_b   1.000
_cell.length_c   1.000
_cell.angle_alpha   90.00
_cell.angle_beta   90.00
_cell.angle_gamma   90.00
#
_symmetry.space_group_name_H-M   'P 1'
#
loop_
_entity.id
_entity.type
_entity.pdbx_description
1 polymer ?
#
loop_
_entity_poly.entity_id
_entity_poly.type
_entity_poly.pdbx_seq_one_letter_code
_entity_poly.pdbx_strand_id
1 'polypeptide(L)'
;MHQIAAINIRNETVKPLGDTVLTDEETKLITDWMRERKTVLEECEIDDILQTIDHLNLTAQWAQSKASDADLERVTDQLLLSMHDLRKILSRKTIEWAMTKP
;
A
#
# COMPACT_ATOMS: atom_id res chain seq x y z
N MET A 1 3.38 -23.70 -19.90
CA MET A 1 3.33 -22.23 -19.79
C MET A 1 4.43 -21.65 -20.66
N HIS A 2 4.11 -20.69 -21.52
CA HIS A 2 5.08 -19.94 -22.31
C HIS A 2 5.05 -18.49 -21.84
N GLN A 3 6.17 -18.00 -21.31
CA GLN A 3 6.29 -16.65 -20.79
C GLN A 3 6.82 -15.73 -21.89
N ILE A 4 6.07 -14.69 -22.22
CA ILE A 4 6.38 -13.76 -23.32
C ILE A 4 7.05 -12.46 -22.83
N ALA A 5 6.81 -12.08 -21.58
CA ALA A 5 7.37 -10.87 -20.97
C ALA A 5 7.41 -10.97 -19.44
N ALA A 6 8.21 -10.10 -18.82
CA ALA A 6 8.15 -9.77 -17.40
C ALA A 6 7.61 -8.34 -17.26
N ILE A 7 6.60 -8.16 -16.40
CA ILE A 7 5.94 -6.87 -16.21
C ILE A 7 6.24 -6.36 -14.80
N ASN A 8 6.68 -5.11 -14.70
CA ASN A 8 6.69 -4.37 -13.44
C ASN A 8 5.50 -3.43 -13.43
N ILE A 9 4.47 -3.81 -12.67
CA ILE A 9 3.21 -3.05 -12.61
C ILE A 9 3.35 -1.71 -11.90
N ARG A 10 4.37 -1.52 -11.04
CA ARG A 10 4.56 -0.27 -10.28
C ARG A 10 5.07 0.88 -11.15
N ASN A 11 5.86 0.57 -12.16
CA ASN A 11 6.43 1.56 -13.09
C ASN A 11 5.99 1.30 -14.54
N GLU A 12 4.97 0.46 -14.72
CA GLU A 12 4.38 0.08 -16.00
C GLU A 12 5.40 -0.43 -17.05
N THR A 13 6.53 -0.99 -16.61
CA THR A 13 7.59 -1.46 -17.52
C THR A 13 7.33 -2.89 -17.97
N VAL A 14 7.26 -3.09 -19.28
CA VAL A 14 7.18 -4.41 -19.92
C VAL A 14 8.55 -4.78 -20.49
N LYS A 15 9.10 -5.92 -20.09
CA LYS A 15 10.37 -6.46 -20.60
C LYS A 15 10.09 -7.76 -21.36
N PRO A 16 10.13 -7.75 -22.70
CA PRO A 16 10.04 -8.98 -23.48
C PRO A 16 11.15 -9.97 -23.11
N LEU A 17 10.87 -11.27 -23.22
CA LEU A 17 11.86 -12.30 -22.90
C LEU A 17 12.81 -12.51 -24.10
N GLY A 18 14.11 -12.25 -23.91
CA GLY A 18 15.11 -12.45 -24.96
C GLY A 18 14.85 -11.57 -26.19
N ASP A 19 14.94 -12.16 -27.38
CA ASP A 19 14.68 -11.49 -28.67
C ASP A 19 13.20 -11.55 -29.10
N THR A 20 12.28 -11.87 -28.18
CA THR A 20 10.85 -11.99 -28.51
C THR A 20 10.29 -10.62 -28.85
N VAL A 21 9.80 -10.47 -30.09
CA VAL A 21 9.02 -9.30 -30.50
C VAL A 21 7.57 -9.58 -30.18
N LEU A 22 7.01 -8.79 -29.27
CA LEU A 22 5.59 -8.89 -28.91
C LEU A 22 4.73 -8.52 -30.12
N THR A 23 3.75 -9.35 -30.42
CA THR A 23 2.71 -9.04 -31.40
C THR A 23 1.78 -7.94 -30.89
N ASP A 24 1.02 -7.32 -31.78
CA ASP A 24 0.02 -6.32 -31.41
C ASP A 24 -1.04 -6.91 -30.45
N GLU A 25 -1.43 -8.16 -30.67
CA GLU A 25 -2.40 -8.86 -29.82
C GLU A 25 -1.84 -9.13 -28.42
N GLU A 26 -0.60 -9.58 -28.32
CA GLU A 26 0.08 -9.77 -27.03
C GLU A 26 0.28 -8.45 -26.29
N THR A 27 0.62 -7.39 -27.02
CA THR A 27 0.79 -6.04 -26.45
C THR A 27 -0.55 -5.53 -25.90
N LYS A 28 -1.64 -5.73 -26.64
CA LYS A 28 -2.99 -5.38 -26.18
C LYS A 28 -3.39 -6.18 -24.95
N LEU A 29 -3.19 -7.50 -24.96
CA LEU A 29 -3.48 -8.37 -23.83
C LEU A 29 -2.71 -7.95 -22.56
N ILE A 30 -1.42 -7.65 -22.70
CA ILE A 30 -0.59 -7.14 -21.60
C ILE A 30 -1.14 -5.82 -21.06
N THR A 31 -1.52 -4.91 -21.95
CA THR A 31 -2.03 -3.59 -21.57
C THR A 31 -3.38 -3.70 -20.84
N ASP A 32 -4.29 -4.53 -21.32
CA ASP A 32 -5.60 -4.73 -20.69
C ASP A 32 -5.45 -5.42 -19.32
N TRP A 33 -4.58 -6.43 -19.22
CA TRP A 33 -4.25 -7.05 -17.93
C TRP A 33 -3.61 -6.05 -16.95
N MET A 34 -2.70 -5.19 -17.40
CA MET A 34 -2.09 -4.16 -16.55
C MET A 34 -3.15 -3.18 -16.01
N ARG A 35 -4.12 -2.80 -16.84
CA ARG A 35 -5.23 -1.92 -16.43
C ARG A 35 -6.07 -2.57 -15.33
N GLU A 36 -6.52 -3.80 -15.54
CA GLU A 36 -7.29 -4.55 -14.54
C GLU A 36 -6.50 -4.74 -13.24
N ARG A 37 -5.22 -5.08 -13.37
CA ARG A 37 -4.34 -5.29 -12.21
C ARG A 37 -4.16 -4.02 -11.40
N LYS A 38 -4.10 -2.86 -12.04
CA LYS A 38 -3.99 -1.56 -11.37
C LYS A 38 -5.19 -1.27 -10.49
N THR A 39 -6.41 -1.49 -11.00
CA THR A 39 -7.64 -1.33 -10.21
C THR A 39 -7.62 -2.21 -8.96
N VAL A 40 -7.23 -3.48 -9.10
CA VAL A 40 -7.12 -4.38 -7.93
C VAL A 40 -6.06 -3.89 -6.94
N LEU A 41 -4.94 -3.34 -7.41
CA LEU A 41 -3.90 -2.81 -6.52
C LEU A 41 -4.35 -1.55 -5.78
N GLU A 42 -5.11 -0.67 -6.43
CA GLU A 42 -5.70 0.52 -5.82
C GLU A 42 -6.69 0.12 -4.72
N GLU A 43 -7.52 -0.92 -4.95
CA GLU A 43 -8.39 -1.50 -3.92
C GLU A 43 -7.58 -2.08 -2.75
N CYS A 44 -6.54 -2.88 -3.05
CA CYS A 44 -5.66 -3.45 -2.02
C CYS A 44 -4.93 -2.37 -1.20
N GLU A 45 -4.52 -1.24 -1.80
CA GLU A 45 -3.88 -0.15 -1.05
C GLU A 45 -4.82 0.46 0.00
N ILE A 46 -6.12 0.58 -0.31
CA ILE A 46 -7.11 1.04 0.67
C ILE A 46 -7.32 0.00 1.76
N ASP A 47 -7.41 -1.27 1.40
CA ASP A 47 -7.55 -2.37 2.36
C ASP A 47 -6.36 -2.44 3.33
N ASP A 48 -5.13 -2.23 2.86
CA ASP A 48 -3.92 -2.19 3.70
C ASP A 48 -3.97 -1.03 4.72
N ILE A 49 -4.54 0.12 4.33
CA ILE A 49 -4.75 1.26 5.23
C ILE A 49 -5.82 0.92 6.27
N LEU A 50 -6.91 0.26 5.88
CA LEU A 50 -7.94 -0.19 6.81
C LEU A 50 -7.38 -1.22 7.80
N GLN A 51 -6.54 -2.15 7.34
CA GLN A 51 -5.86 -3.12 8.20
C GLN A 51 -4.92 -2.44 9.21
N THR A 52 -4.31 -1.30 8.84
CA THR A 52 -3.51 -0.49 9.78
C THR A 52 -4.36 0.01 10.96
N ILE A 53 -5.61 0.39 10.75
CA ILE A 53 -6.54 0.79 11.82
C ILE A 53 -6.77 -0.37 12.78
N ASP A 54 -7.00 -1.57 12.26
CA ASP A 54 -7.20 -2.77 13.06
C ASP A 54 -5.95 -3.13 13.87
N HIS A 55 -4.76 -3.04 13.27
CA HIS A 55 -3.51 -3.25 13.99
C HIS A 55 -3.32 -2.25 15.15
N LEU A 56 -3.68 -0.98 14.98
CA LEU A 56 -3.63 0.01 16.06
C LEU A 56 -4.61 -0.34 17.19
N ASN A 57 -5.83 -0.77 16.85
CA ASN A 57 -6.83 -1.18 17.83
C ASN A 57 -6.38 -2.42 18.62
N LEU A 58 -5.86 -3.44 17.92
CA LEU A 58 -5.32 -4.65 18.54
C LEU A 58 -4.11 -4.33 19.43
N THR A 59 -3.26 -3.41 19.02
CA THR A 59 -2.10 -2.95 19.80
C THR A 59 -2.54 -2.24 21.07
N ALA A 60 -3.55 -1.36 20.98
CA ALA A 60 -4.13 -0.70 22.15
C ALA A 60 -4.72 -1.72 23.14
N GLN A 61 -5.47 -2.71 22.64
CA GLN A 61 -6.03 -3.78 23.46
C GLN A 61 -4.92 -4.62 24.12
N TRP A 62 -3.87 -4.96 23.38
CA TRP A 62 -2.72 -5.67 23.92
C TRP A 62 -2.02 -4.88 25.03
N ALA A 63 -1.74 -3.59 24.80
CA ALA A 63 -1.12 -2.71 25.79
C ALA A 63 -1.95 -2.63 27.08
N GLN A 64 -3.27 -2.59 26.97
CA GLN A 64 -4.18 -2.49 28.10
C GLN A 64 -4.31 -3.79 28.91
N SER A 65 -4.25 -4.95 28.26
CA SER A 65 -4.69 -6.22 28.86
C SER A 65 -3.60 -7.29 28.97
N LYS A 66 -2.46 -7.13 28.31
CA LYS A 66 -1.44 -8.18 28.18
C LYS A 66 0.01 -7.71 28.29
N ALA A 67 0.33 -6.47 27.95
CA ALA A 67 1.70 -6.00 27.92
C ALA A 67 2.33 -5.98 29.33
N SER A 68 3.58 -6.43 29.43
CA SER A 68 4.40 -6.21 30.63
C SER A 68 5.09 -4.84 30.58
N ASP A 69 5.59 -4.36 31.72
CA ASP A 69 6.34 -3.10 31.79
C ASP A 69 7.56 -3.10 30.84
N ALA A 70 8.26 -4.24 30.74
CA ALA A 70 9.40 -4.39 29.85
C ALA A 70 9.00 -4.37 28.36
N ASP A 71 7.82 -4.90 28.01
CA ASP A 71 7.31 -4.80 26.64
C ASP A 71 6.95 -3.36 26.29
N LEU A 72 6.31 -2.64 27.22
CA LEU A 72 5.93 -1.25 27.04
C LEU A 72 7.16 -0.35 26.90
N GLU A 73 8.18 -0.52 27.73
CA GLU A 73 9.45 0.21 27.62
C GLU A 73 10.10 0.01 26.24
N ARG A 74 10.00 -1.20 25.68
CA ARG A 74 10.60 -1.52 24.39
C ARG A 74 9.93 -0.85 23.19
N VAL A 75 8.61 -0.63 23.23
CA VAL A 75 7.84 -0.24 22.02
C VAL A 75 7.21 1.14 22.08
N THR A 76 7.00 1.70 23.28
CA THR A 76 6.15 2.89 23.48
C THR A 76 6.64 4.10 22.70
N ASP A 77 7.91 4.49 22.85
CA ASP A 77 8.42 5.70 22.22
C ASP A 77 8.37 5.63 20.69
N GLN A 78 8.78 4.48 20.12
CA GLN A 78 8.76 4.28 18.67
C GLN A 78 7.34 4.24 18.12
N LEU A 79 6.42 3.58 18.82
CA LEU A 79 5.01 3.51 18.42
C LEU A 79 4.37 4.91 18.45
N LEU A 80 4.55 5.66 19.54
CA LEU A 80 3.99 7.00 19.69
C LEU A 80 4.57 7.98 18.66
N LEU A 81 5.87 7.91 18.37
CA LEU A 81 6.49 8.74 17.33
C LEU A 81 5.92 8.44 15.94
N SER A 82 5.76 7.16 15.61
CA SER A 82 5.21 6.73 14.32
C SER A 82 3.74 7.18 14.16
N MET A 83 2.94 7.04 15.21
CA MET A 83 1.56 7.52 15.25
C MET A 83 1.47 9.05 15.16
N HIS A 84 2.39 9.76 15.81
CA HIS A 84 2.48 11.21 15.74
C HIS A 84 2.72 11.69 14.30
N ASP A 85 3.67 11.06 13.60
CA ASP A 85 4.01 11.44 12.22
C ASP A 85 2.87 11.14 11.25
N LEU A 86 2.22 9.98 11.41
CA LEU A 86 1.01 9.64 10.66
C LEU A 86 -0.09 10.69 10.88
N ARG A 87 -0.38 11.03 12.15
CA ARG A 87 -1.36 12.06 12.50
C ARG A 87 -1.01 13.40 11.85
N LYS A 88 0.25 13.84 11.93
CA LYS A 88 0.69 15.12 11.35
C LYS A 88 0.44 15.19 9.85
N ILE A 89 0.73 14.11 9.11
CA ILE A 89 0.51 14.05 7.66
C ILE A 89 -1.00 14.08 7.35
N LEU A 90 -1.79 13.25 8.02
CA LEU A 90 -3.23 13.16 7.79
C LEU A 90 -3.95 14.47 8.15
N SER A 91 -3.63 15.09 9.29
CA SER A 91 -4.22 16.38 9.68
C SER A 91 -3.92 17.48 8.66
N ARG A 92 -2.67 17.55 8.15
CA ARG A 92 -2.32 18.49 7.09
C ARG A 92 -3.13 18.23 5.81
N LYS A 93 -3.25 16.96 5.39
CA LYS A 93 -4.03 16.58 4.20
C LYS A 93 -5.52 16.90 4.33
N THR A 94 -6.11 16.70 5.51
CA THR A 94 -7.50 17.06 5.76
C THR A 94 -7.73 18.57 5.65
N ILE A 95 -6.81 19.39 6.16
CA ILE A 95 -6.90 20.85 6.02
C ILE A 95 -6.76 21.27 4.56
N GLU A 96 -5.75 20.76 3.84
CA GLU A 96 -5.57 20.98 2.39
C GLU A 96 -6.87 20.65 1.64
N TRP A 97 -7.45 19.48 1.92
CA TRP A 97 -8.69 19.04 1.28
C TRP A 97 -9.88 19.94 1.61
N ALA A 98 -10.04 20.35 2.88
CA ALA A 98 -11.11 21.25 3.31
C ALA A 98 -11.00 22.65 2.67
N MET A 99 -9.78 23.15 2.44
CA MET A 99 -9.54 24.44 1.77
C MET A 99 -9.82 24.41 0.26
N THR A 100 -9.77 23.22 -0.37
CA THR A 100 -10.03 23.03 -1.80
C THR A 100 -11.46 22.63 -2.13
N LYS A 101 -12.32 22.49 -1.12
CA LYS A 101 -13.74 22.15 -1.33
C LYS A 101 -14.51 23.43 -1.75
N PRO A 102 -15.32 23.39 -2.82
CA PRO A 102 -16.15 24.53 -3.21
C PRO A 102 -17.22 24.85 -2.16
#